data_AF-A0A972H844-F1
#
_entry.id   AF-A0A972H844-F1
#
_cell.length_a   1.000
_cell.length_b   1.000
_cell.length_c   1.000
_cell.angle_alpha   90.00
_cell.angle_beta   90.00
_cell.angle_gamma   90.00
#
_symmetry.space_group_name_H-M   'P 1'
#
loop_
_entity.id
_entity.type
_entity.pdbx_description
1 polymer ?
#
loop_
_entity_poly.entity_id
_entity_poly.type
_entity_poly.pdbx_seq_one_letter_code
_entity_poly.pdbx_strand_id
1 'polypeptide(L)'
;MADHRTVLEVVGDMIDTERPCTVVTAYSPQLTWMSECAAVSFATATLSSFRPQPGEPTYLVTFENGKRQPGEKELAALLERFRVVTVEPIESLTDRIGDAVVYQIEDKQ
;
A
#
# COMPACT_ATOMS: atom_id res chain seq x y z
N MET A 1 -5.73 -5.77 -24.31
CA MET A 1 -6.46 -5.56 -23.05
C MET A 1 -5.40 -5.13 -22.05
N ALA A 2 -5.50 -3.92 -21.52
CA ALA A 2 -4.51 -3.44 -20.58
C ALA A 2 -4.66 -4.26 -19.29
N ASP A 3 -3.59 -4.93 -18.89
CA ASP A 3 -3.61 -5.90 -17.79
C ASP A 3 -3.45 -5.14 -16.47
N HIS A 4 -4.44 -5.23 -15.57
CA HIS A 4 -4.36 -4.73 -14.19
C HIS A 4 -3.06 -5.15 -13.46
N ARG A 5 -2.41 -6.21 -13.93
CA ARG A 5 -1.08 -6.62 -13.52
C ARG A 5 -0.01 -5.52 -13.65
N THR A 6 -0.07 -4.68 -14.69
CA THR A 6 0.97 -3.67 -14.97
C THR A 6 1.11 -2.63 -13.85
N VAL A 7 0.01 -2.08 -13.32
CA VAL A 7 0.12 -1.10 -12.23
C VAL A 7 0.54 -1.76 -10.91
N LEU A 8 0.17 -3.03 -10.68
CA LEU A 8 0.65 -3.78 -9.53
C LEU A 8 2.16 -4.05 -9.62
N GLU A 9 2.68 -4.35 -10.81
CA GLU A 9 4.12 -4.53 -11.06
C GLU A 9 4.87 -3.22 -10.80
N VAL A 10 4.38 -2.09 -11.32
CA VAL A 10 5.01 -0.77 -11.06
C VAL A 10 5.00 -0.41 -9.57
N VAL A 11 3.91 -0.69 -8.85
CA VAL A 11 3.88 -0.55 -7.39
C VAL A 11 4.91 -1.45 -6.73
N GLY A 12 4.98 -2.71 -7.16
CA GLY A 12 5.93 -3.71 -6.63
C GLY A 12 7.37 -3.25 -6.78
N ASP A 13 7.76 -2.86 -8.00
CA ASP A 13 9.10 -2.35 -8.31
C ASP A 13 9.43 -1.07 -7.55
N MET A 14 8.45 -0.20 -7.29
CA MET A 14 8.66 1.03 -6.51
C MET A 14 9.02 0.71 -5.05
N ILE A 15 8.33 -0.26 -4.45
CA ILE A 15 8.45 -0.56 -3.01
C ILE A 15 9.37 -1.74 -2.72
N ASP A 16 9.97 -2.34 -3.75
CA ASP A 16 11.01 -3.35 -3.63
C ASP A 16 12.24 -2.73 -2.95
N THR A 17 12.67 -3.34 -1.85
CA THR A 17 13.82 -2.86 -1.08
C THR A 17 14.69 -4.03 -0.68
N GLU A 18 16.02 -3.82 -0.60
CA GLU A 18 16.97 -4.82 -0.10
C GLU A 18 16.80 -5.17 1.40
N ARG A 19 15.83 -4.55 2.09
CA ARG A 19 15.58 -4.72 3.53
C ARG A 19 14.18 -5.27 3.78
N PRO A 20 13.94 -5.89 4.95
CA PRO A 20 12.58 -6.24 5.36
C PRO A 20 11.64 -5.04 5.28
N CYS A 21 10.51 -5.22 4.64
CA CYS A 21 9.48 -4.21 4.44
C CYS A 21 8.08 -4.80 4.64
N THR A 22 7.14 -3.93 4.97
CA THR A 22 5.72 -4.27 5.10
C THR A 22 4.89 -3.45 4.13
N VAL A 23 3.94 -4.09 3.45
CA VAL A 23 2.94 -3.42 2.60
C VAL A 23 1.53 -3.67 3.12
N VAL A 24 0.81 -2.61 3.44
CA VAL A 24 -0.60 -2.63 3.82
C VAL A 24 -1.44 -2.38 2.57
N THR A 25 -2.23 -3.36 2.14
CA THR A 25 -2.90 -3.33 0.84
C THR A 25 -4.16 -4.19 0.78
N ALA A 26 -5.05 -3.94 -0.19
CA ALA A 26 -6.13 -4.86 -0.52
C ALA A 26 -5.69 -6.01 -1.45
N TYR A 27 -4.51 -5.89 -2.07
CA TYR A 27 -4.00 -6.80 -3.11
C TYR A 27 -2.91 -7.73 -2.58
N SER A 28 -3.23 -8.39 -1.46
CA SER A 28 -2.48 -9.56 -0.97
C SER A 28 -3.08 -10.82 -1.59
N PRO A 29 -2.27 -11.76 -2.10
CA PRO A 29 -0.80 -11.84 -1.98
C PRO A 29 -0.01 -11.17 -3.12
N GLN A 30 -0.66 -10.51 -4.09
CA GLN A 30 -0.01 -10.03 -5.32
C GLN A 30 1.19 -9.12 -5.03
N LEU A 31 1.02 -8.11 -4.18
CA LEU A 31 2.12 -7.20 -3.85
C LEU A 31 3.22 -7.88 -3.03
N THR A 32 2.94 -8.95 -2.27
CA THR A 32 4.03 -9.74 -1.65
C THR A 32 4.92 -10.37 -2.70
N TRP A 33 4.36 -10.91 -3.78
CA TRP A 33 5.15 -11.54 -4.83
C TRP A 33 5.93 -10.55 -5.68
N MET A 34 5.42 -9.33 -5.84
CA MET A 34 6.02 -8.32 -6.71
C MET A 34 7.06 -7.44 -5.99
N SER A 35 6.97 -7.28 -4.67
CA SER A 35 7.88 -6.42 -3.90
C SER A 35 8.73 -7.15 -2.87
N GLU A 36 8.52 -8.45 -2.71
CA GLU A 36 9.08 -9.26 -1.61
C GLU A 36 8.72 -8.78 -0.17
N CYS A 37 7.96 -7.69 -0.02
CA CYS A 37 7.47 -7.21 1.26
C CYS A 37 6.42 -8.14 1.87
N ALA A 38 6.41 -8.24 3.21
CA ALA A 38 5.33 -8.86 3.94
C ALA A 38 4.03 -8.07 3.71
N ALA A 39 2.96 -8.70 3.21
CA ALA A 39 1.69 -8.01 3.01
C ALA A 39 0.73 -8.18 4.19
N VAL A 40 0.11 -7.08 4.57
CA VAL A 40 -0.95 -6.99 5.56
C VAL A 40 -2.22 -6.52 4.86
N SER A 41 -3.31 -7.30 4.93
CA SER A 41 -4.55 -6.91 4.26
C SER A 41 -5.30 -5.83 5.04
N PHE A 42 -5.83 -4.80 4.35
CA PHE A 42 -6.78 -3.86 4.97
C PHE A 42 -7.98 -4.55 5.65
N ALA A 43 -8.42 -5.70 5.13
CA ALA A 43 -9.58 -6.42 5.65
C ALA A 43 -9.29 -7.23 6.92
N THR A 44 -8.04 -7.67 7.12
CA THR A 44 -7.63 -8.48 8.27
C THR A 44 -6.87 -7.68 9.32
N ALA A 45 -6.29 -6.54 8.91
CA ALA A 45 -5.63 -5.66 9.83
C ALA A 45 -6.68 -4.92 10.66
N THR A 46 -6.67 -5.17 11.97
CA THR A 46 -7.14 -4.15 12.89
C THR A 46 -6.12 -3.01 12.81
N LEU A 47 -6.26 -2.14 11.81
CA LEU A 47 -5.35 -1.01 11.58
C LEU A 47 -5.22 -0.12 12.83
N SER A 48 -6.22 -0.17 13.71
CA SER A 48 -6.19 0.49 15.00
C SER A 48 -5.13 -0.04 15.98
N SER A 49 -4.66 -1.27 15.82
CA SER A 49 -3.57 -1.87 16.59
C SER A 49 -2.31 -2.14 15.76
N PHE A 50 -2.35 -1.91 14.45
CA PHE A 50 -1.17 -2.05 13.59
C PHE A 50 -0.13 -0.99 13.95
N ARG A 51 1.14 -1.42 14.05
CA ARG A 51 2.31 -0.61 14.36
C ARG A 51 3.39 -0.92 13.30
N PRO A 52 3.83 0.07 12.52
CA PRO A 52 5.03 -0.07 11.70
C PRO A 52 6.22 -0.53 12.56
N GLN A 53 7.03 -1.45 12.04
CA GLN A 53 8.24 -1.86 12.74
C GLN A 53 9.30 -0.74 12.67
N PRO A 54 9.94 -0.36 13.80
CA PRO A 54 10.98 0.66 13.78
C PRO A 54 12.15 0.28 12.87
N GLY A 55 12.47 1.16 11.92
CA GLY A 55 13.58 0.95 10.98
C GLY A 55 13.25 0.08 9.76
N GLU A 56 12.02 -0.44 9.66
CA GLU A 56 11.53 -1.15 8.48
C GLU A 56 10.56 -0.25 7.68
N PRO A 57 10.78 -0.07 6.37
CA PRO A 57 9.83 0.64 5.53
C PRO A 57 8.44 -0.01 5.60
N THR A 58 7.44 0.82 5.89
CA THR A 58 6.05 0.40 5.84
C THR A 58 5.32 1.24 4.81
N TYR A 59 4.73 0.57 3.83
CA TYR A 59 3.98 1.19 2.74
C TYR A 59 2.50 0.91 2.90
N LEU A 60 1.67 1.91 2.69
CA LEU A 60 0.23 1.75 2.50
C LEU A 60 -0.07 2.00 1.04
N VAL A 61 -0.77 1.07 0.39
CA VAL A 61 -1.09 1.19 -1.04
C VAL A 61 -2.60 1.14 -1.26
N THR A 62 -3.14 2.18 -1.87
CA THR A 62 -4.54 2.24 -2.33
C THR A 62 -4.61 2.32 -3.84
N PHE A 63 -5.70 1.81 -4.43
CA PHE A 63 -5.96 1.88 -5.86
C PHE A 63 -7.30 2.56 -6.09
N GLU A 64 -7.43 3.50 -7.02
CA GLU A 64 -8.64 4.31 -7.23
C GLU A 64 -9.94 3.46 -7.28
N ASN A 65 -9.91 2.35 -8.02
CA ASN A 65 -11.03 1.43 -8.18
C ASN A 65 -10.85 0.11 -7.40
N GLY A 66 -9.95 0.12 -6.42
CA GLY A 66 -9.61 -1.02 -5.59
C GLY A 66 -10.78 -1.51 -4.73
N LYS A 67 -10.92 -2.82 -4.60
CA LYS A 67 -11.95 -3.45 -3.76
C LYS A 67 -11.39 -3.76 -2.38
N ARG A 68 -12.21 -3.66 -1.33
CA ARG A 68 -11.85 -4.03 0.07
C ARG A 68 -10.67 -3.21 0.63
N GLN A 69 -10.58 -1.95 0.24
CA GLN A 69 -9.68 -0.94 0.76
C GLN A 69 -10.48 0.11 1.55
N PRO A 70 -9.85 0.93 2.40
CA PRO A 70 -10.55 1.99 3.12
C PRO A 70 -11.16 3.01 2.17
N GLY A 71 -12.32 3.55 2.57
CA GLY A 71 -12.86 4.75 1.94
C GLY A 71 -12.05 6.01 2.30
N GLU A 72 -12.32 7.13 1.64
CA GLU A 72 -11.58 8.40 1.84
C GLU A 72 -11.46 8.81 3.32
N LYS A 73 -12.56 8.76 4.07
CA LYS A 73 -12.58 9.12 5.51
C LYS A 73 -11.78 8.14 6.37
N GLU A 74 -11.84 6.85 6.06
CA GLU A 74 -11.10 5.82 6.80
C GLU A 74 -9.61 5.92 6.50
N LEU A 75 -9.24 6.19 5.24
CA LEU A 75 -7.87 6.44 4.84
C LEU A 75 -7.32 7.70 5.51
N ALA A 76 -8.08 8.80 5.54
CA ALA A 76 -7.67 10.02 6.23
C ALA A 76 -7.41 9.75 7.72
N ALA A 77 -8.34 9.09 8.41
CA ALA A 77 -8.17 8.71 9.82
C ALA A 77 -6.97 7.78 10.05
N LEU A 78 -6.67 6.91 9.07
CA LEU A 78 -5.51 6.02 9.12
C LEU A 78 -4.20 6.79 8.96
N LEU A 79 -4.12 7.68 7.97
CA LEU A 79 -2.96 8.54 7.73
C LEU A 79 -2.75 9.53 8.88
N GLU A 80 -3.80 9.99 9.57
CA GLU A 80 -3.68 10.81 10.78
C GLU A 80 -3.02 10.09 11.96
N ARG A 81 -3.00 8.75 11.97
CA ARG A 81 -2.33 7.98 13.03
C ARG A 81 -0.83 7.85 12.80
N PHE A 82 -0.40 7.95 11.54
CA PHE A 82 0.98 7.73 11.14
C PHE A 82 1.64 9.03 10.67
N ARG A 83 2.95 9.09 10.77
CA ARG A 83 3.71 10.11 10.05
C ARG A 83 3.85 9.65 8.61
N VAL A 84 3.27 10.40 7.67
CA VAL A 84 3.49 10.17 6.23
C VAL A 84 4.85 10.74 5.86
N VAL A 85 5.72 9.89 5.33
CA VAL A 85 7.08 10.24 4.91
C VAL A 85 7.08 10.68 3.45
N THR A 86 6.45 9.90 2.58
CA THR A 86 6.29 10.18 1.15
C THR A 86 4.90 9.78 0.68
N VAL A 87 4.47 10.40 -0.43
CA VAL A 87 3.23 10.07 -1.14
C VAL A 87 3.57 10.05 -2.62
N GLU A 88 3.47 8.87 -3.23
CA GLU A 88 3.83 8.67 -4.63
C GLU A 88 2.61 8.17 -5.42
N PRO A 89 2.05 8.99 -6.33
CA PRO A 89 1.00 8.53 -7.23
C PRO A 89 1.61 7.71 -8.38
N ILE A 90 0.89 6.67 -8.80
CA ILE A 90 1.23 5.83 -9.95
C ILE A 90 0.02 5.80 -10.87
N GLU A 91 0.17 6.40 -12.06
CA GLU A 91 -0.88 6.37 -13.08
C GLU A 91 -1.06 4.95 -13.63
N SER A 92 -2.31 4.52 -13.72
CA SER A 92 -2.66 3.24 -14.31
C SER A 92 -2.88 3.38 -15.81
N LEU A 93 -2.32 2.44 -16.57
CA LEU A 93 -2.61 2.29 -17.99
C LEU A 93 -3.95 1.56 -18.25
N THR A 94 -4.71 1.26 -17.18
CA THR A 94 -5.94 0.45 -17.19
C THR A 94 -7.04 1.07 -16.30
N ASP A 95 -8.30 0.89 -16.67
CA ASP A 95 -9.46 1.39 -15.92
C ASP A 95 -9.88 0.49 -14.74
N ARG A 96 -9.49 -0.79 -14.71
CA ARG A 96 -10.11 -1.78 -13.80
C ARG A 96 -9.78 -1.59 -12.33
N ILE A 97 -8.52 -1.31 -12.01
CA ILE A 97 -8.10 -1.02 -10.64
C ILE A 97 -7.71 0.45 -10.46
N GLY A 98 -7.51 1.17 -11.56
CA GLY A 98 -7.23 2.61 -11.56
C GLY A 98 -5.86 2.96 -10.97
N ASP A 99 -5.62 4.26 -10.82
CA ASP A 99 -4.36 4.79 -10.32
C ASP A 99 -4.04 4.28 -8.91
N ALA A 100 -2.77 4.08 -8.61
CA ALA A 100 -2.34 3.73 -7.26
C ALA A 100 -1.79 4.97 -6.54
N VAL A 101 -1.88 4.96 -5.22
CA VAL A 101 -1.15 5.89 -4.36
C VAL A 101 -0.41 5.08 -3.31
N VAL A 102 0.90 5.29 -3.24
CA VAL A 102 1.80 4.65 -2.29
C VAL A 102 2.18 5.67 -1.23
N TYR A 103 1.85 5.37 0.02
CA TYR A 103 2.21 6.17 1.19
C TYR A 103 3.30 5.43 1.95
N GLN A 104 4.49 6.01 2.10
CA GLN A 104 5.43 5.52 3.11
C GLN A 104 5.03 6.11 4.46
N ILE A 105 4.87 5.25 5.47
CA ILE A 105 4.36 5.62 6.79
C ILE A 105 5.30 5.17 7.91
N GLU A 106 5.38 5.97 8.96
CA GLU A 106 6.10 5.71 10.21
C GLU A 106 5.16 5.90 11.41
N ASP A 107 5.48 5.27 12.54
CA ASP A 107 4.73 5.52 13.78
C ASP A 107 4.98 6.96 14.27
N LYS A 108 3.93 7.62 14.78
CA LYS A 108 4.07 8.93 15.44
C LYS A 108 4.59 8.68 16.85
N GLN A 109 5.88 8.91 17.07
CA GLN A 109 6.44 8.90 18.43
C GLN A 109 5.80 9.97 19.31
#